data_AF-A0A1Z5H7E6-F1
#
_entry.id   AF-A0A1Z5H7E6-F1
#
_cell.length_a   1.000
_cell.length_b   1.000
_cell.length_c   1.000
_cell.angle_alpha   90.00
_cell.angle_beta   90.00
_cell.angle_gamma   90.00
#
_symmetry.space_group_name_H-M   'P 1'
#
loop_
_entity.id
_entity.type
_entity.pdbx_description
1 polymer ?
#
loop_
_entity_poly.entity_id
_entity_poly.type
_entity_poly.pdbx_seq_one_letter_code
_entity_poly.pdbx_strand_id
1 'polypeptide(L)'
;MFASAVSIDHKGKAFLQYAKHIKGFDFFANLPEEELQAISDRLVFKKFARGETFFHRGELSNHLYIIEQGSVAKLDAFDRSVHSIDVSSHYSFGYMAFFYWQS
;
A
#
# COMPACT_ATOMS: atom_id res chain seq x y z
N MET A 1 -7.30 -16.10 26.31
CA MET A 1 -7.70 -17.13 25.33
C MET A 1 -8.54 -16.46 24.27
N PHE A 2 -8.00 -16.31 23.05
CA PHE A 2 -8.81 -16.05 21.85
C PHE A 2 -8.30 -16.97 20.74
N ALA A 3 -8.95 -18.12 20.62
CA ALA A 3 -8.89 -18.90 19.41
C ALA A 3 -9.76 -18.17 18.37
N SER A 4 -9.13 -17.53 17.41
CA SER A 4 -9.77 -17.25 16.14
C SER A 4 -8.92 -17.96 15.10
N ALA A 5 -9.51 -18.95 14.44
CA ALA A 5 -8.90 -19.62 13.31
C ALA A 5 -8.34 -18.54 12.38
N VAL A 6 -7.02 -18.57 12.16
CA VAL A 6 -6.38 -17.77 11.13
C VAL A 6 -6.98 -18.26 9.82
N SER A 7 -7.96 -17.54 9.30
CA SER A 7 -8.37 -17.69 7.91
C SER A 7 -7.08 -17.64 7.10
N ILE A 8 -6.74 -18.73 6.39
CA ILE A 8 -5.57 -18.75 5.52
C ILE A 8 -5.85 -17.69 4.45
N ASP A 9 -5.37 -16.48 4.69
CA ASP A 9 -5.65 -15.34 3.85
C ASP A 9 -4.83 -15.51 2.57
N HIS A 10 -5.49 -15.99 1.52
CA HIS A 10 -4.87 -16.25 0.22
C HIS A 10 -4.31 -15.00 -0.47
N LYS A 11 -4.51 -13.83 0.12
CA LYS A 11 -4.10 -12.57 -0.47
C LYS A 11 -2.59 -12.37 -0.45
N GLY A 12 -1.85 -12.99 0.47
CA GLY A 12 -0.39 -13.06 0.40
C GLY A 12 0.09 -13.78 -0.87
N LYS A 13 -0.55 -14.89 -1.25
CA LYS A 13 -0.28 -15.56 -2.52
C LYS A 13 -0.70 -14.73 -3.74
N ALA A 14 -1.83 -14.03 -3.65
CA ALA A 14 -2.26 -13.12 -4.71
C ALA A 14 -1.25 -11.99 -4.92
N PHE A 15 -0.69 -11.42 -3.83
CA PHE A 15 0.37 -10.41 -3.89
C PHE A 15 1.56 -10.87 -4.74
N LEU A 16 2.04 -12.10 -4.56
CA LEU A 16 3.18 -12.62 -5.32
C LEU A 16 2.93 -12.62 -6.84
N GLN A 17 1.68 -12.77 -7.28
CA GLN A 17 1.32 -12.77 -8.71
C GLN A 17 1.52 -11.41 -9.38
N TYR A 18 1.42 -10.31 -8.62
CA TYR A 18 1.51 -8.95 -9.15
C TYR A 18 2.65 -8.12 -8.56
N ALA A 19 3.37 -8.62 -7.55
CA ALA A 19 4.38 -7.86 -6.79
C ALA A 19 5.43 -7.19 -7.69
N LYS A 20 5.91 -7.92 -8.70
CA LYS A 20 6.88 -7.44 -9.70
C LYS A 20 6.37 -6.33 -10.61
N HIS A 21 5.05 -6.17 -10.70
CA HIS A 21 4.39 -5.21 -11.57
C HIS A 21 3.77 -4.05 -10.79
N ILE A 22 4.06 -3.95 -9.48
CA ILE A 22 3.60 -2.84 -8.65
C ILE A 22 4.19 -1.53 -9.19
N LYS A 23 3.30 -0.57 -9.44
CA LYS A 23 3.65 0.75 -9.97
C LYS A 23 3.88 1.76 -8.84
N GLY A 24 4.47 2.91 -9.18
CA GLY A 24 4.72 4.02 -8.26
C GLY A 24 6.07 3.93 -7.53
N PHE A 25 6.58 2.71 -7.31
CA PHE A 25 7.87 2.50 -6.68
C PHE A 25 8.53 1.21 -7.18
N ASP A 26 9.63 1.34 -7.94
CA ASP A 26 10.32 0.22 -8.61
C ASP A 26 11.05 -0.75 -7.65
N PHE A 27 10.91 -0.56 -6.34
CA PHE A 27 11.51 -1.40 -5.31
C PHE A 27 11.10 -2.87 -5.42
N PHE A 28 9.80 -3.14 -5.58
CA PHE A 28 9.30 -4.52 -5.63
C PHE A 28 9.79 -5.29 -6.87
N ALA A 29 9.97 -4.60 -7.99
CA ALA A 29 10.48 -5.19 -9.22
C ALA A 29 11.90 -5.78 -9.03
N ASN A 30 12.70 -5.20 -8.14
CA ASN A 30 14.10 -5.56 -7.94
C ASN A 30 14.36 -6.55 -6.79
N LEU A 31 13.34 -6.90 -5.99
CA LEU A 31 13.51 -7.82 -4.85
C LEU A 31 13.56 -9.30 -5.28
N PRO A 32 14.44 -10.13 -4.71
CA PRO A 32 14.38 -11.59 -4.88
C PRO A 32 13.02 -12.18 -4.48
N GLU A 33 12.68 -13.35 -5.01
CA GLU A 33 11.40 -14.03 -4.71
C GLU A 33 11.23 -14.34 -3.22
N GLU A 34 12.31 -14.74 -2.54
CA GLU A 34 12.31 -15.00 -1.09
C GLU A 34 11.97 -13.75 -0.27
N GLU A 35 12.45 -12.57 -0.69
CA GLU A 35 12.14 -11.29 -0.04
C GLU A 35 10.68 -10.90 -0.29
N LEU A 36 10.17 -11.13 -1.50
CA LEU A 36 8.75 -10.92 -1.81
C LEU A 36 7.85 -11.87 -1.00
N GLN A 37 8.28 -13.12 -0.79
CA GLN A 37 7.60 -14.07 0.08
C GLN A 37 7.58 -13.57 1.53
N ALA A 38 8.72 -13.11 2.05
CA ALA A 38 8.84 -12.57 3.41
C ALA A 38 8.00 -11.31 3.63
N ILE A 39 7.81 -10.49 2.59
CA ILE A 39 6.86 -9.36 2.58
C ILE A 39 5.43 -9.88 2.59
N SER A 40 5.11 -10.86 1.73
CA SER A 40 3.76 -11.41 1.59
C SER A 40 3.21 -11.98 2.90
N ASP A 41 4.09 -12.58 3.71
CA ASP A 41 3.75 -13.16 5.02
C ASP A 41 3.44 -12.10 6.09
N ARG A 42 3.84 -10.84 5.85
CA ARG A 42 3.68 -9.71 6.77
C ARG A 42 2.66 -8.67 6.27
N LEU A 43 2.07 -8.87 5.10
CA LEU A 43 1.07 -7.96 4.56
C LEU A 43 -0.21 -7.96 5.39
N VAL A 44 -0.73 -6.76 5.64
CA VAL A 44 -2.02 -6.57 6.31
C VAL A 44 -3.03 -6.04 5.30
N PHE A 45 -4.06 -6.83 5.00
CA PHE A 45 -5.13 -6.43 4.10
C PHE A 45 -6.21 -5.65 4.85
N LYS A 46 -6.36 -4.37 4.52
CA LYS A 46 -7.35 -3.49 5.12
C LYS A 46 -8.29 -2.91 4.07
N LYS A 47 -9.59 -2.93 4.36
CA LYS A 47 -10.61 -2.21 3.57
C LYS A 47 -10.82 -0.84 4.20
N PHE A 48 -10.92 0.17 3.35
CA PHE A 48 -11.15 1.55 3.76
C PHE A 48 -12.52 1.99 3.22
N ALA A 49 -13.24 2.79 4.02
CA ALA A 49 -14.49 3.38 3.57
C ALA A 49 -14.21 4.55 2.62
N ARG A 50 -15.17 4.88 1.76
CA ARG A 50 -15.06 6.08 0.91
C ARG A 50 -14.94 7.32 1.80
N GLY A 51 -13.92 8.14 1.54
CA GLY A 51 -13.65 9.37 2.27
C GLY A 51 -12.75 9.19 3.51
N GLU A 52 -12.27 7.97 3.78
CA GLU A 52 -11.29 7.74 4.84
C GLU A 52 -9.92 8.31 4.43
N THR A 53 -9.31 9.08 5.33
CA THR A 53 -7.98 9.68 5.13
C THR A 53 -6.90 8.73 5.64
N PHE A 54 -5.95 8.37 4.78
CA PHE A 54 -4.83 7.48 5.14
C PHE A 54 -3.75 8.18 5.96
N PHE A 55 -3.39 9.40 5.59
CA PHE A 55 -2.45 10.29 6.28
C PHE A 55 -2.57 11.71 5.74
N HIS A 56 -2.19 12.70 6.53
CA HIS A 56 -2.10 14.09 6.08
C HIS A 56 -0.70 14.42 5.56
N ARG A 57 -0.62 15.44 4.69
CA ARG A 57 0.66 15.96 4.20
C ARG A 57 1.50 16.46 5.39
N GLY A 58 2.72 15.93 5.53
CA GLY A 58 3.65 16.31 6.60
C GLY A 58 3.56 15.41 7.84
N GLU A 59 2.65 14.44 7.88
CA GLU A 59 2.65 13.41 8.92
C GLU A 59 3.65 12.31 8.58
N LEU A 60 4.37 11.82 9.59
CA LEU A 60 5.18 10.62 9.48
C LEU A 60 4.24 9.44 9.23
N SER A 61 4.41 8.79 8.08
CA SER A 61 3.74 7.51 7.81
C SER A 61 4.75 6.39 7.93
N ASN A 62 4.50 5.50 8.87
CA ASN A 62 5.25 4.24 9.00
C ASN A 62 4.71 3.13 8.09
N HIS A 63 3.84 3.48 7.14
CA HIS A 63 3.14 2.52 6.29
C HIS A 63 3.35 2.83 4.80
N LEU A 64 3.63 1.76 4.05
CA LEU A 64 3.56 1.70 2.60
C LEU A 64 2.25 1.00 2.22
N TYR A 65 1.47 1.65 1.36
CA TYR A 65 0.19 1.10 0.90
C TYR A 65 0.31 0.63 -0.54
N ILE A 66 -0.35 -0.49 -0.85
CA ILE A 66 -0.52 -1.03 -2.20
C ILE A 66 -2.01 -1.16 -2.44
N ILE A 67 -2.50 -0.61 -3.55
CA ILE A 67 -3.92 -0.64 -3.89
C ILE A 67 -4.23 -1.97 -4.59
N GLU A 68 -4.93 -2.87 -3.91
CA GLU A 68 -5.46 -4.10 -4.51
C GLU A 68 -6.64 -3.76 -5.45
N GLN A 69 -7.59 -2.96 -4.97
CA GLN A 69 -8.78 -2.54 -5.71
C GLN A 69 -9.30 -1.20 -5.18
N GLY A 70 -9.76 -0.31 -6.08
CA GLY A 70 -10.32 1.00 -5.74
C GLY A 70 -9.47 2.15 -6.27
N SER A 71 -9.77 3.38 -5.83
CA SER A 71 -9.03 4.58 -6.19
C SER A 71 -8.78 5.44 -4.95
N VAL A 72 -7.70 6.22 -4.97
CA VAL A 72 -7.34 7.16 -3.90
C VAL A 72 -7.18 8.55 -4.49
N ALA A 73 -7.67 9.56 -3.77
CA ALA A 73 -7.52 10.95 -4.18
C ALA A 73 -6.46 11.63 -3.30
N LYS A 74 -5.62 12.45 -3.93
CA LYS A 74 -4.72 13.34 -3.21
C LYS A 74 -5.43 14.69 -3.06
N LEU A 75 -5.60 15.13 -1.82
CA LEU A 75 -6.15 16.44 -1.50
C LEU A 75 -4.98 17.40 -1.31
N ASP A 76 -4.88 18.45 -2.14
CA ASP A 76 -3.96 19.55 -1.88
C ASP A 76 -4.72 20.67 -1.15
N ALA A 77 -4.26 20.97 0.07
CA ALA A 77 -4.88 22.00 0.90
C ALA A 77 -4.63 23.42 0.35
N PHE A 78 -3.62 23.62 -0.51
CA PHE A 78 -3.25 24.94 -1.02
C PHE A 78 -4.13 25.41 -2.18
N ASP A 79 -4.58 24.52 -3.05
CA ASP A 79 -5.39 24.90 -4.22
C ASP A 79 -6.87 24.48 -4.12
N ARG A 80 -7.27 23.79 -3.03
CA ARG A 80 -8.61 23.18 -2.83
C ARG A 80 -9.07 22.28 -3.99
N SER A 81 -8.16 21.90 -4.88
CA SER A 81 -8.44 21.01 -5.97
C SER A 81 -8.20 19.57 -5.52
N VAL A 82 -9.15 18.72 -5.88
CA VAL A 82 -9.02 17.28 -5.67
C VAL A 82 -8.30 16.73 -6.89
N HIS A 83 -7.00 16.51 -6.77
CA HIS A 83 -6.27 15.72 -7.76
C HIS A 83 -6.59 14.25 -7.49
N SER A 84 -7.68 13.77 -8.06
CA SER A 84 -7.97 12.34 -8.08
C SER A 84 -6.94 11.68 -8.98
N ILE A 85 -5.98 10.98 -8.37
CA ILE A 85 -5.14 10.06 -9.12
C ILE A 85 -6.03 8.84 -9.34
N ASP A 86 -6.45 8.57 -10.57
CA ASP A 86 -7.13 7.32 -10.88
C ASP A 86 -6.08 6.20 -10.85
N VAL A 87 -5.85 5.72 -9.64
CA VAL A 87 -4.83 4.73 -9.40
C VAL A 87 -5.43 3.36 -9.65
N SER A 88 -5.37 2.93 -10.91
CA SER A 88 -5.62 1.54 -11.29
C SER A 88 -4.91 0.55 -10.35
N SER A 89 -5.49 -0.65 -10.24
CA SER A 89 -5.00 -1.77 -9.42
C SER A 89 -3.47 -1.96 -9.50
N HIS A 90 -2.85 -2.24 -8.35
CA HIS A 90 -1.42 -2.49 -8.11
C HIS A 90 -0.49 -1.28 -8.11
N TYR A 91 -0.96 -0.11 -7.68
CA TYR A 91 -0.09 1.04 -7.44
C TYR A 91 0.24 1.21 -5.96
N SER A 92 1.47 1.63 -5.68
CA SER A 92 1.97 1.88 -4.32
C SER A 92 2.07 3.37 -4.01
N PHE A 93 1.74 3.76 -2.77
CA PHE A 93 1.84 5.14 -2.30
C PHE A 93 2.27 5.21 -0.83
N GLY A 94 2.72 6.39 -0.39
CA GLY A 94 3.26 6.58 0.97
C GLY A 94 4.73 6.18 1.13
N TYR A 95 5.35 5.57 0.10
CA TYR A 95 6.76 5.17 0.10
C TYR A 95 7.73 6.32 0.37
N MET A 96 7.40 7.55 -0.05
CA MET A 96 8.20 8.74 0.23
C MET A 96 8.31 9.03 1.74
N ALA A 97 7.19 8.98 2.47
CA ALA A 97 7.20 9.18 3.91
C ALA A 97 7.89 8.01 4.65
N PHE A 98 7.71 6.78 4.12
CA PHE A 98 8.26 5.57 4.73
C PHE A 98 9.80 5.46 4.60
N PHE A 99 10.36 5.79 3.42
CA PHE A 99 11.79 5.61 3.15
C PHE A 99 12.65 6.85 3.36
N TYR A 100 12.14 8.07 3.10
CA TYR A 100 12.98 9.28 3.08
C TYR A 100 13.05 10.03 4.42
N TRP A 101 12.24 9.64 5.42
CA TRP A 101 12.28 10.25 6.77
C TRP A 101 13.07 9.44 7.81
N GLN A 102 13.80 8.42 7.38
CA GLN A 102 14.68 7.62 8.25
C GLN A 102 16.18 7.94 8.12
N SER A 103 16.57 8.97 7.33
CA SER A 103 17.98 9.40 7.17
C SER A 103 18.34 10.65 7.95
#